data_AF-A0A397S4B5-F1
#
_entry.id   AF-A0A397S4B5-F1
#
_cell.length_a   1.000
_cell.length_b   1.000
_cell.length_c   1.000
_cell.angle_alpha   90.00
_cell.angle_beta   90.00
_cell.angle_gamma   90.00
#
_symmetry.space_group_name_H-M   'P 1'
#
loop_
_entity.id
_entity.type
_entity.pdbx_description
1 polymer ?
#
loop_
_entity_poly.entity_id
_entity_poly.type
_entity_poly.pdbx_seq_one_letter_code
_entity_poly.pdbx_strand_id
1 'polypeptide(L)'
;MESLCDELKLEILRYTKTPILLIILNRNWYSTSQDPNARAEWLMYKYGRAHALFHAVRLGKSFITDNVAQSLIARGAIISRYFIQRLVMQFGIQDPKLDEMKVRYNSNVDNITPDCSWAASLPLSVFIKFMTEALHQLNGDISIKENDMELFQSLTAINLPINQASQIFFKNLSEIKDFILNHKFIPFPPRPKILPIAEQYHYPSWDGYENNKHIHLLSRAVLIYPDIVKCWKQIGYHEVCRDLNDIVIKGMFMMLFPMTPPANWVRPTPEFLAEKLKELIDIGFELNDDVIKSSIKIFKPKFDVMGETMIDSFVIIRGEHATEIAISALNEIAETKEY
;
A
#
# COMPACT_ATOMS: atom_id res chain seq x y z
N MET A 1 7.10 -9.60 -35.41
CA MET A 1 6.20 -9.63 -34.24
C MET A 1 4.90 -10.39 -34.49
N GLU A 2 4.38 -10.45 -35.72
CA GLU A 2 3.18 -11.27 -36.04
C GLU A 2 3.43 -12.78 -35.95
N SER A 3 4.69 -13.21 -36.03
CA SER A 3 5.13 -14.61 -35.94
C SER A 3 5.45 -15.12 -34.52
N LEU A 4 5.27 -14.30 -33.48
CA LEU A 4 5.44 -14.79 -32.11
C LEU A 4 4.31 -15.77 -31.76
N CYS A 5 4.65 -16.90 -31.13
CA CYS A 5 3.64 -17.77 -30.52
C CYS A 5 2.96 -17.04 -29.35
N ASP A 6 1.75 -17.48 -29.02
CA ASP A 6 0.93 -16.77 -28.03
C ASP A 6 1.51 -16.84 -26.62
N GLU A 7 2.23 -17.91 -26.27
CA GLU A 7 2.94 -18.06 -24.99
C GLU A 7 3.99 -16.97 -24.79
N LEU A 8 4.81 -16.69 -25.81
CA LEU A 8 5.82 -15.63 -25.73
C LEU A 8 5.18 -14.24 -25.68
N LYS A 9 4.00 -14.06 -26.30
CA LYS A 9 3.26 -12.81 -26.17
C LYS A 9 2.76 -12.60 -24.75
N LEU A 10 2.21 -13.64 -24.11
CA LEU A 10 1.78 -13.58 -22.72
C LEU A 10 2.96 -13.22 -21.80
N GLU A 11 4.11 -13.86 -22.03
CA GLU A 11 5.34 -13.58 -21.30
C GLU A 11 5.74 -12.10 -21.44
N ILE A 12 5.82 -11.57 -22.66
CA ILE A 12 6.16 -10.16 -22.90
C ILE A 12 5.14 -9.23 -22.24
N LEU A 13 3.85 -9.53 -22.37
CA LEU A 13 2.78 -8.73 -21.78
C LEU A 13 2.92 -8.68 -20.25
N ARG A 14 3.25 -9.81 -19.62
CA ARG A 14 3.46 -9.94 -18.18
C ARG A 14 4.52 -8.98 -17.64
N TYR A 15 5.66 -8.86 -18.34
CA TYR A 15 6.76 -7.96 -17.92
C TYR A 15 6.56 -6.50 -18.36
N THR A 16 5.52 -6.19 -19.13
CA THR A 16 5.30 -4.84 -19.63
C THR A 16 4.69 -3.94 -18.55
N LYS A 17 5.40 -2.86 -18.20
CA LYS A 17 4.94 -1.86 -17.22
C LYS A 17 3.63 -1.18 -17.64
N THR A 18 3.51 -0.85 -18.93
CA THR A 18 2.39 -0.10 -19.50
C THR A 18 1.85 -0.80 -20.76
N PRO A 19 1.04 -1.86 -20.60
CA PRO A 19 0.56 -2.67 -21.73
C PRO A 19 -0.20 -1.90 -22.80
N ILE A 20 -0.86 -0.80 -22.42
CA ILE A 20 -1.66 0.01 -23.34
C ILE A 20 -0.86 0.50 -24.55
N LEU A 21 0.43 0.79 -24.39
CA LEU A 21 1.29 1.19 -25.50
C LEU A 21 1.48 0.04 -26.51
N LEU A 22 1.72 -1.18 -26.04
CA LEU A 22 1.82 -2.36 -26.92
C LEU A 22 0.50 -2.67 -27.62
N ILE A 23 -0.61 -2.55 -26.89
CA ILE A 23 -1.97 -2.81 -27.37
C ILE A 23 -2.35 -1.87 -28.52
N ILE A 24 -2.01 -0.58 -28.41
CA ILE A 24 -2.32 0.42 -29.45
C ILE A 24 -1.50 0.19 -30.72
N LEU A 25 -0.27 -0.33 -30.59
CA LEU A 25 0.65 -0.50 -31.72
C LEU A 25 0.27 -1.66 -32.65
N ASN A 26 -0.46 -2.68 -32.17
CA ASN A 26 -0.75 -3.88 -32.97
C ASN A 26 -2.06 -4.58 -32.56
N ARG A 27 -2.87 -4.99 -33.56
CA ARG A 27 -4.12 -5.74 -33.33
C ARG A 27 -3.92 -7.11 -32.68
N ASN A 28 -2.81 -7.79 -32.93
CA ASN A 28 -2.49 -9.05 -32.28
C ASN A 28 -2.26 -8.85 -30.79
N TRP A 29 -1.52 -7.80 -30.39
CA TRP A 29 -1.35 -7.44 -28.97
C TRP A 29 -2.68 -7.06 -28.33
N TYR A 30 -3.53 -6.33 -29.05
CA TYR A 30 -4.89 -6.06 -28.60
C TYR A 30 -5.66 -7.36 -28.36
N SER A 31 -5.65 -8.31 -29.30
CA SER A 31 -6.33 -9.60 -29.14
C SER A 31 -5.81 -10.39 -27.95
N THR A 32 -4.49 -10.50 -27.78
CA THR A 32 -3.89 -11.16 -26.61
C THR A 32 -4.29 -10.46 -25.31
N SER A 33 -4.38 -9.13 -25.30
CA SER A 33 -4.81 -8.38 -24.12
C SER A 33 -6.29 -8.53 -23.78
N GLN A 34 -7.12 -9.04 -24.69
CA GLN A 34 -8.53 -9.35 -24.40
C GLN A 34 -8.70 -10.68 -23.67
N ASP A 35 -7.68 -11.54 -23.67
CA ASP A 35 -7.73 -12.82 -22.96
C ASP A 35 -7.82 -12.60 -21.43
N PRO A 36 -8.85 -13.16 -20.75
CA PRO A 36 -9.02 -13.00 -19.31
C PRO A 36 -7.85 -13.53 -18.49
N ASN A 37 -7.22 -14.62 -18.94
CA ASN A 37 -6.08 -15.22 -18.26
C ASN A 37 -4.85 -14.32 -18.35
N ALA A 38 -4.57 -13.75 -19.53
CA ALA A 38 -3.51 -12.78 -19.73
C ALA A 38 -3.65 -11.56 -18.82
N ARG A 39 -4.86 -11.01 -18.72
CA ARG A 39 -5.15 -9.86 -17.82
C ARG A 39 -4.94 -10.21 -16.36
N ALA A 40 -5.46 -11.36 -15.93
CA ALA A 40 -5.30 -11.84 -14.57
C ALA A 40 -3.83 -12.08 -14.24
N GLU A 41 -3.07 -12.71 -15.14
CA GLU A 41 -1.64 -12.95 -14.97
C GLU A 41 -0.83 -11.66 -14.87
N TRP A 42 -1.10 -10.70 -15.74
CA TRP A 42 -0.45 -9.39 -15.68
C TRP A 42 -0.71 -8.68 -14.35
N LEU A 43 -1.95 -8.71 -13.84
CA LEU A 43 -2.28 -8.12 -12.53
C LEU A 43 -1.55 -8.82 -11.39
N MET A 44 -1.57 -10.15 -11.39
CA MET A 44 -0.93 -10.96 -10.35
C MET A 44 0.59 -10.77 -10.34
N TYR A 45 1.21 -10.69 -11.52
CA TYR A 45 2.64 -10.44 -11.64
C TYR A 45 3.00 -9.00 -11.21
N LYS A 46 2.22 -8.01 -11.64
CA LYS A 46 2.53 -6.60 -11.40
C LYS A 46 2.25 -6.15 -9.97
N TYR A 47 1.15 -6.60 -9.38
CA TYR A 47 0.65 -6.11 -8.09
C TYR A 47 0.61 -7.18 -6.99
N GLY A 48 0.95 -8.42 -7.31
CA GLY A 48 0.89 -9.52 -6.34
C GLY A 48 -0.54 -9.97 -6.05
N ARG A 49 -0.65 -11.04 -5.26
CA ARG A 49 -1.94 -11.68 -4.92
C ARG A 49 -2.82 -10.79 -4.05
N ALA A 50 -2.18 -9.96 -3.22
CA ALA A 50 -2.80 -9.11 -2.22
C ALA A 50 -3.61 -7.95 -2.81
N HIS A 51 -3.10 -7.32 -3.88
CA HIS A 51 -3.70 -6.10 -4.44
C HIS A 51 -4.23 -6.26 -5.87
N ALA A 52 -4.11 -7.45 -6.47
CA ALA A 52 -4.60 -7.71 -7.83
C ALA A 52 -6.09 -7.35 -7.99
N LEU A 53 -6.95 -7.71 -7.02
CA LEU A 53 -8.39 -7.40 -7.09
C LEU A 53 -8.67 -5.90 -7.02
N PHE A 54 -7.99 -5.18 -6.11
CA PHE A 54 -8.08 -3.73 -6.02
C PHE A 54 -7.74 -3.06 -7.35
N HIS A 55 -6.61 -3.42 -7.95
CA HIS A 55 -6.19 -2.85 -9.22
C HIS A 55 -7.10 -3.26 -10.38
N ALA A 56 -7.63 -4.48 -10.40
CA ALA A 56 -8.58 -4.92 -11.41
C ALA A 56 -9.83 -4.03 -11.44
N VAL A 57 -10.42 -3.79 -10.27
CA VAL A 57 -11.62 -2.95 -10.11
C VAL A 57 -11.32 -1.50 -10.47
N ARG A 58 -10.18 -0.96 -10.00
CA ARG A 58 -9.81 0.45 -10.28
C ARG A 58 -9.56 0.72 -11.77
N LEU A 59 -9.12 -0.26 -12.53
CA LEU A 59 -8.98 -0.14 -13.99
C LEU A 59 -10.33 -0.04 -14.72
N GLY A 60 -11.44 -0.32 -14.01
CA GLY A 60 -12.81 -0.05 -14.45
C GLY A 60 -13.39 -1.13 -15.35
N LYS A 61 -14.66 -0.91 -15.74
CA LYS A 61 -15.49 -1.88 -16.50
C LYS A 61 -14.91 -2.36 -17.84
N SER A 62 -14.03 -1.58 -18.47
CA SER A 62 -13.38 -1.99 -19.73
C SER A 62 -12.31 -3.07 -19.50
N PHE A 63 -11.77 -3.13 -18.28
CA PHE A 63 -10.76 -4.09 -17.90
C PHE A 63 -11.35 -5.32 -17.21
N ILE A 64 -12.18 -5.12 -16.18
CA ILE A 64 -12.68 -6.21 -15.33
C ILE A 64 -14.03 -6.75 -15.81
N THR A 65 -14.02 -7.99 -16.27
CA THR A 65 -15.21 -8.76 -16.67
C THR A 65 -15.41 -9.96 -15.74
N ASP A 66 -16.56 -10.63 -15.83
CA ASP A 66 -16.83 -11.86 -15.08
C ASP A 66 -15.73 -12.93 -15.25
N ASN A 67 -15.21 -13.07 -16.47
CA ASN A 67 -14.15 -14.04 -16.78
C ASN A 67 -12.80 -13.63 -16.17
N VAL A 68 -12.48 -12.33 -16.15
CA VAL A 68 -11.25 -11.82 -15.52
C VAL A 68 -11.33 -12.00 -14.01
N ALA A 69 -12.47 -11.65 -13.41
CA ALA A 69 -12.71 -11.85 -11.98
C ALA A 69 -12.60 -13.33 -11.58
N GLN A 70 -13.22 -14.23 -12.36
CA GLN A 70 -13.09 -15.67 -12.16
C GLN A 70 -11.64 -16.14 -12.27
N SER A 71 -10.90 -15.65 -13.27
CA SER A 71 -9.49 -16.01 -13.49
C SER A 71 -8.60 -15.53 -12.34
N LEU A 72 -8.84 -14.34 -11.79
CA LEU A 72 -8.13 -13.83 -10.62
C LEU A 72 -8.38 -14.69 -9.37
N ILE A 73 -9.65 -15.03 -9.10
CA ILE A 73 -10.03 -15.89 -7.97
C ILE A 73 -9.38 -17.27 -8.12
N ALA A 74 -9.48 -17.88 -9.30
CA ALA A 74 -8.89 -19.21 -9.58
C ALA A 74 -7.37 -19.22 -9.44
N ARG A 75 -6.70 -18.10 -9.72
CA ARG A 75 -5.24 -17.92 -9.55
C ARG A 75 -4.85 -17.55 -8.11
N GLY A 76 -5.80 -17.50 -7.18
CA GLY A 76 -5.55 -17.28 -5.77
C GLY A 76 -5.31 -15.80 -5.41
N ALA A 77 -5.90 -14.86 -6.14
CA ALA A 77 -6.02 -13.48 -5.68
C ALA A 77 -6.76 -13.45 -4.33
N ILE A 78 -6.27 -12.63 -3.40
CA ILE A 78 -6.73 -12.68 -2.01
C ILE A 78 -7.98 -11.81 -1.86
N ILE A 79 -9.08 -12.44 -1.43
CA ILE A 79 -10.27 -11.72 -0.98
C ILE A 79 -10.15 -11.52 0.53
N SER A 80 -9.70 -10.33 0.93
CA SER A 80 -9.68 -9.92 2.33
C SER A 80 -11.03 -9.36 2.76
N ARG A 81 -11.35 -9.48 4.05
CA ARG A 81 -12.56 -8.85 4.62
C ARG A 81 -12.55 -7.33 4.39
N TYR A 82 -11.39 -6.71 4.61
CA TYR A 82 -11.21 -5.28 4.37
C TYR A 82 -11.42 -4.85 2.91
N PHE A 83 -10.97 -5.65 1.93
CA PHE A 83 -11.24 -5.39 0.52
C PHE A 83 -12.75 -5.31 0.24
N ILE A 84 -13.52 -6.24 0.80
CA ILE A 84 -14.97 -6.28 0.61
C ILE A 84 -15.67 -5.11 1.30
N GLN A 85 -15.30 -4.78 2.53
CA GLN A 85 -15.83 -3.59 3.22
C GLN A 85 -15.60 -2.33 2.37
N ARG A 86 -14.36 -2.10 1.91
CA ARG A 86 -14.01 -0.96 1.06
C ARG A 86 -14.72 -0.98 -0.29
N LEU A 87 -14.95 -2.16 -0.86
CA LEU A 87 -15.69 -2.32 -2.11
C LEU A 87 -17.16 -1.91 -1.92
N VAL A 88 -17.82 -2.39 -0.86
CA VAL A 88 -19.23 -2.06 -0.58
C VAL A 88 -19.40 -0.56 -0.31
N MET A 89 -18.47 0.07 0.42
CA MET A 89 -18.52 1.51 0.69
C MET A 89 -18.45 2.38 -0.58
N GLN A 90 -17.93 1.85 -1.68
CA GLN A 90 -17.55 2.62 -2.87
C GLN A 90 -18.27 2.11 -4.15
N PHE A 91 -19.05 1.05 -4.06
CA PHE A 91 -19.77 0.47 -5.21
C PHE A 91 -21.00 1.31 -5.60
N GLY A 92 -21.22 1.45 -6.90
CA GLY A 92 -22.39 2.12 -7.48
C GLY A 92 -22.14 3.58 -7.90
N ILE A 93 -22.98 4.06 -8.80
CA ILE A 93 -22.94 5.44 -9.32
C ILE A 93 -23.92 6.29 -8.50
N GLN A 94 -23.52 7.49 -8.11
CA GLN A 94 -24.40 8.44 -7.42
C GLN A 94 -25.36 9.08 -8.43
N ASP A 95 -26.56 9.48 -7.99
CA ASP A 95 -27.50 10.17 -8.87
C ASP A 95 -26.98 11.60 -9.15
N PRO A 96 -26.65 11.95 -10.41
CA PRO A 96 -26.08 13.25 -10.73
C PRO A 96 -26.99 14.42 -10.35
N LYS A 97 -28.32 14.22 -10.39
CA LYS A 97 -29.30 15.22 -9.97
C LYS A 97 -29.28 15.41 -8.46
N LEU A 98 -29.05 14.35 -7.69
CA LEU A 98 -28.90 14.47 -6.24
C LEU A 98 -27.63 15.25 -5.88
N ASP A 99 -26.52 15.01 -6.58
CA ASP A 99 -25.27 15.74 -6.34
C ASP A 99 -25.39 17.21 -6.73
N GLU A 100 -26.05 17.50 -7.86
CA GLU A 100 -26.42 18.86 -8.24
C GLU A 100 -27.25 19.55 -7.16
N MET A 101 -28.23 18.85 -6.58
CA MET A 101 -29.07 19.40 -5.51
C MET A 101 -28.29 19.60 -4.20
N LYS A 102 -27.37 18.70 -3.83
CA LYS A 102 -26.50 18.86 -2.65
C LYS A 102 -25.60 20.10 -2.77
N VAL A 103 -25.05 20.35 -3.97
CA VAL A 103 -24.27 21.56 -4.28
C VAL A 103 -25.16 22.81 -4.17
N ARG A 104 -26.37 22.77 -4.75
CA ARG A 104 -27.28 23.94 -4.76
C ARG A 104 -27.81 24.32 -3.37
N TYR A 105 -28.09 23.34 -2.50
CA TYR A 105 -28.76 23.58 -1.21
C TYR A 105 -27.84 23.49 0.02
N ASN A 106 -26.54 23.32 -0.18
CA ASN A 106 -25.48 23.55 0.81
C ASN A 106 -25.70 22.87 2.18
N SER A 107 -25.72 21.54 2.19
CA SER A 107 -25.52 20.75 3.42
C SER A 107 -24.06 20.28 3.48
N ASN A 108 -23.16 21.15 3.96
CA ASN A 108 -21.71 20.92 4.14
C ASN A 108 -20.98 20.38 2.89
N VAL A 109 -20.28 21.28 2.19
CA VAL A 109 -19.47 21.05 0.98
C VAL A 109 -18.39 19.95 1.18
N ASP A 110 -18.03 19.63 2.42
CA ASP A 110 -17.03 18.60 2.77
C ASP A 110 -17.45 17.16 2.43
N ASN A 111 -18.74 16.92 2.11
CA ASN A 111 -19.30 15.59 1.81
C ASN A 111 -19.66 15.38 0.33
N ILE A 112 -19.27 16.27 -0.57
CA ILE A 112 -19.39 16.00 -2.00
C ILE A 112 -18.25 15.03 -2.35
N THR A 113 -18.52 13.72 -2.20
CA THR A 113 -17.70 12.71 -2.87
C THR A 113 -17.74 13.03 -4.36
N PRO A 114 -16.60 13.33 -4.99
CA PRO A 114 -16.57 13.41 -6.44
C PRO A 114 -17.09 12.09 -7.01
N ASP A 115 -17.67 12.17 -8.21
CA ASP A 115 -18.22 11.08 -9.03
C ASP A 115 -17.16 10.03 -9.47
N CYS A 116 -16.11 9.86 -8.66
CA CYS A 116 -14.85 9.21 -8.95
C CYS A 116 -14.47 8.23 -7.84
N SER A 117 -15.46 7.51 -7.31
CA SER A 117 -15.16 6.29 -6.56
C SER A 117 -14.43 5.30 -7.48
N TRP A 118 -13.34 4.73 -6.98
CA TRP A 118 -12.54 3.71 -7.68
C TRP A 118 -13.33 2.45 -8.05
N ALA A 119 -14.47 2.20 -7.42
CA ALA A 119 -15.32 1.03 -7.63
C ALA A 119 -16.71 1.35 -8.22
N ALA A 120 -17.03 2.63 -8.45
CA ALA A 120 -18.37 3.05 -8.92
C ALA A 120 -18.78 2.40 -10.25
N SER A 121 -17.82 2.23 -11.16
CA SER A 121 -18.06 1.67 -12.50
C SER A 121 -18.07 0.14 -12.55
N LEU A 122 -17.91 -0.55 -11.43
CA LEU A 122 -17.81 -2.01 -11.40
C LEU A 122 -19.12 -2.65 -11.88
N PRO A 123 -19.09 -3.62 -12.81
CA PRO A 123 -20.30 -4.35 -13.19
C PRO A 123 -20.92 -5.08 -12.00
N LEU A 124 -22.25 -5.05 -11.89
CA LEU A 124 -22.99 -5.70 -10.80
C LEU A 124 -22.72 -7.22 -10.74
N SER A 125 -22.56 -7.88 -11.89
CA SER A 125 -22.23 -9.32 -11.96
C SER A 125 -20.89 -9.62 -11.28
N VAL A 126 -19.87 -8.81 -11.55
CA VAL A 126 -18.55 -8.92 -10.93
C VAL A 126 -18.61 -8.61 -9.43
N PHE A 127 -19.37 -7.59 -9.03
CA PHE A 127 -19.58 -7.29 -7.62
C PHE A 127 -20.21 -8.46 -6.87
N ILE A 128 -21.30 -9.03 -7.41
CA ILE A 128 -21.97 -10.21 -6.82
C ILE A 128 -20.99 -11.38 -6.72
N LYS A 129 -20.19 -11.63 -7.76
CA LYS A 129 -19.18 -12.69 -7.76
C LYS A 129 -18.17 -12.53 -6.62
N PHE A 130 -17.65 -11.31 -6.40
CA PHE A 130 -16.74 -11.04 -5.29
C PHE A 130 -17.42 -11.21 -3.92
N MET A 131 -18.65 -10.74 -3.77
CA MET A 131 -19.41 -10.91 -2.53
C MET A 131 -19.69 -12.38 -2.23
N THR A 132 -20.11 -13.18 -3.21
CA THR A 132 -20.38 -14.61 -3.05
C THR A 132 -19.11 -15.36 -2.67
N GLU A 133 -17.99 -15.09 -3.34
CA GLU A 133 -16.72 -15.73 -3.02
C GLU A 133 -16.22 -15.30 -1.63
N ALA A 134 -16.40 -14.04 -1.25
CA ALA A 134 -16.07 -13.57 0.09
C ALA A 134 -16.88 -14.26 1.19
N LEU A 135 -18.20 -14.38 1.00
CA LEU A 135 -19.07 -15.08 1.96
C LEU A 135 -18.66 -16.54 2.14
N HIS A 136 -18.25 -17.19 1.05
CA HIS A 136 -17.73 -18.56 1.09
C HIS A 136 -16.38 -18.65 1.81
N GLN A 137 -15.40 -17.81 1.47
CA GLN A 137 -14.05 -17.87 2.05
C GLN A 137 -13.96 -17.37 3.49
N LEU A 138 -14.85 -16.47 3.91
CA LEU A 138 -14.85 -15.83 5.24
C LEU A 138 -15.94 -16.39 6.17
N ASN A 139 -16.58 -17.51 5.80
CA ASN A 139 -17.65 -18.13 6.59
C ASN A 139 -18.78 -17.17 7.00
N GLY A 140 -19.10 -16.19 6.13
CA GLY A 140 -20.12 -15.17 6.39
C GLY A 140 -19.68 -14.00 7.28
N ASP A 141 -18.48 -14.01 7.85
CA ASP A 141 -17.95 -12.92 8.69
C ASP A 141 -17.32 -11.80 7.84
N ILE A 142 -18.16 -10.88 7.35
CA ILE A 142 -17.72 -9.74 6.53
C ILE A 142 -17.81 -8.39 7.29
N SER A 143 -18.73 -8.26 8.25
CA SER A 143 -18.98 -7.01 8.99
C SER A 143 -19.05 -5.76 8.10
N ILE A 144 -19.95 -5.77 7.13
CA ILE A 144 -20.03 -4.81 5.99
C ILE A 144 -20.13 -3.33 6.42
N LYS A 145 -20.67 -3.03 7.60
CA LYS A 145 -20.85 -1.65 8.10
C LYS A 145 -19.61 -1.09 8.81
N GLU A 146 -18.62 -1.92 9.08
CA GLU A 146 -17.44 -1.55 9.87
C GLU A 146 -16.20 -1.39 8.98
N ASN A 147 -15.09 -1.01 9.61
CA ASN A 147 -13.83 -0.70 8.96
C ASN A 147 -12.69 -1.45 9.64
N ASP A 148 -12.22 -2.51 9.00
CA ASP A 148 -11.14 -3.36 9.50
C ASP A 148 -9.84 -2.59 9.79
N MET A 149 -9.61 -1.48 9.10
CA MET A 149 -8.49 -0.60 9.40
C MET A 149 -8.66 0.13 10.76
N GLU A 150 -9.88 0.56 11.11
CA GLU A 150 -10.17 1.16 12.42
C GLU A 150 -10.09 0.13 13.55
N LEU A 151 -10.51 -1.11 13.28
CA LEU A 151 -10.31 -2.23 14.21
C LEU A 151 -8.80 -2.46 14.44
N PHE A 152 -8.00 -2.51 13.36
CA PHE A 152 -6.56 -2.65 13.47
C PHE A 152 -5.92 -1.51 14.29
N GLN A 153 -6.37 -0.26 14.10
CA GLN A 153 -5.93 0.87 14.91
C GLN A 153 -6.22 0.70 16.39
N SER A 154 -7.42 0.20 16.71
CA SER A 154 -7.88 -0.01 18.07
C SER A 154 -7.07 -1.13 18.75
N LEU A 155 -6.86 -2.24 18.05
CA LEU A 155 -6.07 -3.37 18.54
C LEU A 155 -4.60 -3.01 18.78
N THR A 156 -4.03 -2.15 17.92
CA THR A 156 -2.63 -1.70 18.02
C THR A 156 -2.42 -0.49 18.94
N ALA A 157 -3.51 0.08 19.48
CA ALA A 157 -3.53 1.27 20.35
C ALA A 157 -2.66 2.43 19.83
N ILE A 158 -2.69 2.63 18.53
CA ILE A 158 -1.67 3.43 17.85
C ILE A 158 -1.81 4.93 18.07
N ASN A 159 -2.95 5.39 18.56
CA ASN A 159 -3.17 6.78 18.95
C ASN A 159 -2.47 7.15 20.27
N LEU A 160 -1.96 6.16 21.02
CA LEU A 160 -1.21 6.40 22.24
C LEU A 160 0.27 6.67 21.94
N PRO A 161 1.04 7.22 22.89
CA PRO A 161 2.50 7.22 22.86
C PRO A 161 3.08 5.80 22.68
N ILE A 162 4.27 5.69 22.08
CA ILE A 162 4.81 4.40 21.64
C ILE A 162 5.06 3.38 22.76
N ASN A 163 5.49 3.86 23.92
CA ASN A 163 5.69 3.03 25.11
C ASN A 163 4.37 2.40 25.58
N GLN A 164 3.27 3.16 25.57
CA GLN A 164 1.94 2.67 25.96
C GLN A 164 1.34 1.76 24.88
N ALA A 165 1.49 2.13 23.61
CA ALA A 165 0.98 1.32 22.51
C ALA A 165 1.66 -0.04 22.43
N SER A 166 2.97 -0.12 22.72
CA SER A 166 3.69 -1.40 22.72
C SER A 166 3.07 -2.38 23.72
N GLN A 167 2.75 -1.91 24.93
CA GLN A 167 2.12 -2.75 25.97
C GLN A 167 0.76 -3.28 25.52
N ILE A 168 -0.09 -2.42 24.95
CA ILE A 168 -1.41 -2.83 24.47
C ILE A 168 -1.31 -3.73 23.24
N PHE A 169 -0.38 -3.44 22.33
CA PHE A 169 -0.10 -4.27 21.17
C PHE A 169 0.24 -5.70 21.58
N PHE A 170 1.15 -5.88 22.56
CA PHE A 170 1.51 -7.21 23.05
C PHE A 170 0.37 -7.89 23.81
N LYS A 171 -0.47 -7.14 24.52
CA LYS A 171 -1.69 -7.67 25.16
C LYS A 171 -2.67 -8.25 24.12
N ASN A 172 -2.81 -7.58 22.97
CA ASN A 172 -3.74 -7.94 21.92
C ASN A 172 -3.08 -8.78 20.80
N LEU A 173 -1.84 -9.25 20.99
CA LEU A 173 -1.05 -9.84 19.91
C LEU A 173 -1.72 -11.06 19.26
N SER A 174 -2.35 -11.92 20.07
CA SER A 174 -3.09 -13.08 19.56
C SER A 174 -4.26 -12.67 18.68
N GLU A 175 -5.02 -11.64 19.09
CA GLU A 175 -6.15 -11.10 18.34
C GLU A 175 -5.69 -10.45 17.04
N ILE A 176 -4.58 -9.70 17.06
CA ILE A 176 -4.00 -9.09 15.85
C ILE A 176 -3.56 -10.17 14.85
N LYS A 177 -2.89 -11.24 15.33
CA LYS A 177 -2.48 -12.35 14.47
C LYS A 177 -3.69 -13.09 13.90
N ASP A 178 -4.68 -13.39 14.73
CA ASP A 178 -5.93 -14.02 14.32
C ASP A 178 -6.63 -13.20 13.24
N PHE A 179 -6.73 -11.90 13.46
CA PHE A 179 -7.33 -10.95 12.52
C PHE A 179 -6.61 -10.92 11.16
N ILE A 180 -5.27 -10.94 11.14
CA ILE A 180 -4.53 -11.03 9.87
C ILE A 180 -4.75 -12.39 9.20
N LEU A 181 -4.70 -13.49 9.95
CA LEU A 181 -4.70 -14.84 9.38
C LEU A 181 -6.10 -15.28 8.92
N ASN A 182 -7.12 -15.06 9.74
CA ASN A 182 -8.49 -15.54 9.50
C ASN A 182 -9.29 -14.56 8.64
N HIS A 183 -9.21 -13.26 8.91
CA HIS A 183 -9.90 -12.24 8.11
C HIS A 183 -9.08 -11.77 6.90
N LYS A 184 -7.89 -12.34 6.74
CA LYS A 184 -6.93 -12.03 5.66
C LYS A 184 -6.65 -10.53 5.58
N PHE A 185 -6.57 -9.84 6.72
CA PHE A 185 -6.46 -8.39 6.75
C PHE A 185 -5.24 -7.92 5.96
N ILE A 186 -5.51 -7.20 4.86
CA ILE A 186 -4.52 -6.62 3.96
C ILE A 186 -4.92 -5.17 3.73
N PRO A 187 -4.09 -4.19 4.09
CA PRO A 187 -4.35 -2.79 3.80
C PRO A 187 -4.27 -2.54 2.28
N PHE A 188 -5.00 -1.54 1.79
CA PHE A 188 -4.86 -1.14 0.39
C PHE A 188 -3.45 -0.60 0.15
N PRO A 189 -2.96 -0.58 -1.09
CA PRO A 189 -1.63 -0.07 -1.36
C PRO A 189 -1.51 1.41 -0.96
N PRO A 190 -0.29 1.88 -0.62
CA PRO A 190 -0.05 3.29 -0.37
C PRO A 190 -0.28 4.12 -1.64
N ARG A 191 -0.80 5.34 -1.48
CA ARG A 191 -0.99 6.27 -2.59
C ARG A 191 0.37 6.63 -3.24
N PRO A 192 0.49 6.61 -4.58
CA PRO A 192 1.70 7.06 -5.27
C PRO A 192 1.98 8.55 -4.98
N LYS A 193 3.27 8.91 -4.77
CA LYS A 193 3.75 10.25 -4.37
C LYS A 193 3.47 11.39 -5.36
N ILE A 194 2.79 11.12 -6.49
CA ILE A 194 2.57 12.06 -7.59
C ILE A 194 1.27 12.88 -7.39
N LEU A 195 0.40 12.47 -6.45
CA LEU A 195 -0.92 13.08 -6.28
C LEU A 195 -0.90 14.33 -5.36
N PRO A 196 -1.73 15.36 -5.63
CA PRO A 196 -1.77 16.62 -4.87
C PRO A 196 -2.04 16.42 -3.38
N ILE A 197 -1.46 17.29 -2.53
CA ILE A 197 -1.51 17.21 -1.05
C ILE A 197 -2.94 17.31 -0.49
N ALA A 198 -3.81 18.12 -1.10
CA ALA A 198 -5.17 18.34 -0.61
C ALA A 198 -6.04 17.06 -0.61
N GLU A 199 -5.76 16.12 -1.52
CA GLU A 199 -6.51 14.86 -1.64
C GLU A 199 -6.00 13.77 -0.71
N GLN A 200 -4.91 14.01 0.04
CA GLN A 200 -4.26 13.02 0.89
C GLN A 200 -4.96 12.80 2.23
N TYR A 201 -5.91 13.66 2.62
CA TYR A 201 -6.50 13.65 3.96
C TYR A 201 -7.91 13.06 4.04
N HIS A 202 -8.61 12.89 2.92
CA HIS A 202 -9.95 12.27 2.92
C HIS A 202 -9.84 10.76 3.17
N TYR A 203 -10.72 10.23 4.02
CA TYR A 203 -10.76 8.81 4.36
C TYR A 203 -12.21 8.31 4.49
N PRO A 204 -12.57 7.19 3.84
CA PRO A 204 -11.77 6.47 2.85
C PRO A 204 -11.45 7.33 1.63
N SER A 205 -10.33 7.06 0.97
CA SER A 205 -9.99 7.77 -0.25
C SER A 205 -10.90 7.36 -1.41
N TRP A 206 -11.24 8.34 -2.25
CA TRP A 206 -12.03 8.16 -3.46
C TRP A 206 -11.33 7.29 -4.51
N ASP A 207 -10.00 7.43 -4.66
CA ASP A 207 -9.17 6.58 -5.53
C ASP A 207 -8.86 5.19 -4.95
N GLY A 208 -9.36 4.91 -3.73
CA GLY A 208 -9.27 3.65 -3.02
C GLY A 208 -7.94 3.39 -2.31
N TYR A 209 -6.85 4.08 -2.67
CA TYR A 209 -5.54 3.91 -2.03
C TYR A 209 -5.55 4.24 -0.54
N GLU A 210 -4.72 3.61 0.27
CA GLU A 210 -4.59 4.07 1.66
C GLU A 210 -3.93 5.44 1.72
N ASN A 211 -4.40 6.24 2.67
CA ASN A 211 -3.78 7.52 2.94
C ASN A 211 -2.51 7.36 3.79
N ASN A 212 -1.64 8.37 3.75
CA ASN A 212 -0.35 8.31 4.44
C ASN A 212 -0.51 8.13 5.95
N LYS A 213 -1.52 8.76 6.56
CA LYS A 213 -1.81 8.63 8.00
C LYS A 213 -2.01 7.17 8.39
N HIS A 214 -2.85 6.43 7.64
CA HIS A 214 -3.16 5.03 7.89
C HIS A 214 -1.98 4.10 7.60
N ILE A 215 -1.20 4.35 6.54
CA ILE A 215 -0.02 3.53 6.26
C ILE A 215 1.08 3.72 7.32
N HIS A 216 1.24 4.92 7.90
CA HIS A 216 2.13 5.12 9.04
C HIS A 216 1.75 4.23 10.24
N LEU A 217 0.47 3.86 10.37
CA LEU A 217 0.01 2.98 11.45
C LEU A 217 0.54 1.56 11.27
N LEU A 218 0.49 1.04 10.05
CA LEU A 218 1.08 -0.25 9.71
C LEU A 218 2.58 -0.26 9.96
N SER A 219 3.27 0.83 9.61
CA SER A 219 4.70 0.94 9.82
C SER A 219 5.09 0.78 11.28
N ARG A 220 4.31 1.38 12.18
CA ARG A 220 4.57 1.28 13.62
C ARG A 220 4.20 -0.07 14.20
N ALA A 221 3.19 -0.76 13.68
CA ALA A 221 2.93 -2.16 14.05
C ALA A 221 4.15 -3.06 13.71
N VAL A 222 4.74 -2.88 12.53
CA VAL A 222 5.97 -3.57 12.12
C VAL A 222 7.14 -3.20 13.04
N LEU A 223 7.31 -1.93 13.39
CA LEU A 223 8.41 -1.50 14.27
C LEU A 223 8.28 -2.01 15.72
N ILE A 224 7.05 -2.24 16.21
CA ILE A 224 6.80 -2.82 17.54
C ILE A 224 7.05 -4.33 17.53
N TYR A 225 6.58 -5.03 16.50
CA TYR A 225 6.72 -6.47 16.36
C TYR A 225 6.98 -6.86 14.89
N PRO A 226 8.25 -6.86 14.45
CA PRO A 226 8.61 -7.09 13.04
C PRO A 226 8.10 -8.43 12.49
N ASP A 227 8.02 -9.44 13.36
CA ASP A 227 7.50 -10.77 13.05
C ASP A 227 6.02 -10.79 12.62
N ILE A 228 5.27 -9.69 12.80
CA ILE A 228 3.91 -9.56 12.27
C ILE A 228 3.88 -9.74 10.74
N VAL A 229 4.97 -9.37 10.06
CA VAL A 229 5.15 -9.55 8.61
C VAL A 229 4.99 -11.02 8.19
N LYS A 230 5.39 -11.97 9.04
CA LYS A 230 5.24 -13.40 8.77
C LYS A 230 3.77 -13.79 8.62
N CYS A 231 2.86 -13.13 9.35
CA CYS A 231 1.42 -13.38 9.26
C CYS A 231 0.87 -12.92 7.90
N TRP A 232 1.29 -11.76 7.41
CA TRP A 232 0.91 -11.28 6.07
C TRP A 232 1.47 -12.16 4.96
N LYS A 233 2.73 -12.59 5.07
CA LYS A 233 3.32 -13.53 4.12
C LYS A 233 2.58 -14.87 4.11
N GLN A 234 2.15 -15.36 5.27
CA GLN A 234 1.41 -16.62 5.39
C GLN A 234 0.06 -16.61 4.65
N ILE A 235 -0.64 -15.48 4.61
CA ILE A 235 -1.90 -15.36 3.83
C ILE A 235 -1.65 -15.06 2.34
N GLY A 236 -0.39 -14.91 1.92
CA GLY A 236 0.02 -14.71 0.53
C GLY A 236 0.32 -13.26 0.14
N TYR A 237 0.38 -12.32 1.09
CA TYR A 237 0.85 -10.95 0.87
C TYR A 237 2.38 -10.89 0.96
N HIS A 238 3.05 -11.40 -0.06
CA HIS A 238 4.52 -11.53 -0.09
C HIS A 238 5.21 -10.17 -0.31
N GLU A 239 4.51 -9.24 -0.94
CA GLU A 239 4.99 -7.93 -1.33
C GLU A 239 4.98 -6.92 -0.18
N VAL A 240 4.48 -7.29 1.00
CA VAL A 240 4.32 -6.40 2.16
C VAL A 240 5.58 -5.62 2.52
N CYS A 241 6.75 -6.25 2.45
CA CYS A 241 8.01 -5.57 2.73
C CYS A 241 8.32 -4.50 1.68
N ARG A 242 8.09 -4.80 0.40
CA ARG A 242 8.28 -3.87 -0.71
C ARG A 242 7.30 -2.70 -0.62
N ASP A 243 6.04 -2.99 -0.36
CA ASP A 243 4.97 -1.99 -0.38
C ASP A 243 5.04 -1.05 0.83
N LEU A 244 5.54 -1.53 1.98
CA LEU A 244 5.75 -0.73 3.19
C LEU A 244 7.19 -0.22 3.36
N ASN A 245 8.12 -0.55 2.45
CA ASN A 245 9.56 -0.38 2.63
C ASN A 245 9.95 1.05 3.03
N ASP A 246 9.58 2.01 2.19
CA ASP A 246 9.89 3.43 2.37
C ASP A 246 9.36 3.96 3.70
N ILE A 247 8.19 3.49 4.13
CA ILE A 247 7.47 4.04 5.28
C ILE A 247 7.94 3.38 6.58
N VAL A 248 8.26 2.09 6.57
CA VAL A 248 8.84 1.38 7.72
C VAL A 248 10.24 1.90 8.04
N ILE A 249 11.12 2.03 7.03
CA ILE A 249 12.49 2.52 7.24
C ILE A 249 12.46 3.97 7.76
N LYS A 250 11.65 4.86 7.17
CA LYS A 250 11.47 6.22 7.71
C LYS A 250 10.81 6.24 9.07
N GLY A 251 9.83 5.38 9.28
CA GLY A 251 9.14 5.21 10.57
C GLY A 251 10.12 4.89 11.69
N MET A 252 11.11 4.04 11.42
CA MET A 252 12.17 3.70 12.37
C MET A 252 12.93 4.95 12.82
N PHE A 253 13.39 5.78 11.87
CA PHE A 253 14.10 7.02 12.20
C PHE A 253 13.20 8.04 12.92
N MET A 254 11.94 8.19 12.52
CA MET A 254 10.98 9.05 13.24
C MET A 254 10.76 8.60 14.69
N MET A 255 10.72 7.29 14.91
CA MET A 255 10.56 6.67 16.22
C MET A 255 11.79 6.87 17.11
N LEU A 256 12.98 6.73 16.55
CA LEU A 256 14.24 6.83 17.30
C LEU A 256 14.72 8.26 17.48
N PHE A 257 14.28 9.21 16.64
CA PHE A 257 14.57 10.64 16.71
C PHE A 257 13.28 11.47 16.83
N PRO A 258 12.58 11.39 17.99
CA PRO A 258 11.33 12.12 18.22
C PRO A 258 11.54 13.64 18.17
N MET A 259 10.50 14.39 17.78
CA MET A 259 10.51 15.87 17.82
C MET A 259 10.70 16.41 19.24
N THR A 260 10.09 15.73 20.21
CA THR A 260 10.14 16.06 21.64
C THR A 260 10.61 14.82 22.40
N PRO A 261 11.92 14.65 22.59
CA PRO A 261 12.46 13.48 23.27
C PRO A 261 11.97 13.44 24.72
N PRO A 262 11.52 12.27 25.23
CA PRO A 262 11.22 12.13 26.64
C PRO A 262 12.49 12.29 27.48
N ALA A 263 12.35 12.59 28.78
CA ALA A 263 13.48 12.88 29.67
C ALA A 263 14.51 11.74 29.78
N ASN A 264 14.10 10.51 29.49
CA ASN A 264 14.94 9.32 29.51
C ASN A 264 15.46 8.91 28.11
N TRP A 265 15.27 9.75 27.09
CA TRP A 265 15.74 9.46 25.75
C TRP A 265 17.26 9.57 25.66
N VAL A 266 17.88 8.54 25.08
CA VAL A 266 19.30 8.51 24.78
C VAL A 266 19.44 8.56 23.26
N ARG A 267 20.32 9.43 22.77
CA ARG A 267 20.60 9.54 21.34
C ARG A 267 21.12 8.20 20.80
N PRO A 268 20.48 7.62 19.77
CA PRO A 268 20.95 6.38 19.15
C PRO A 268 22.36 6.51 18.57
N THR A 269 23.16 5.44 18.65
CA THR A 269 24.46 5.36 17.95
C THR A 269 24.27 4.80 16.54
N PRO A 270 25.23 4.99 15.61
CA PRO A 270 25.17 4.40 14.28
C PRO A 270 25.03 2.87 14.30
N GLU A 271 25.73 2.20 15.23
CA GLU A 271 25.70 0.74 15.37
C GLU A 271 24.33 0.25 15.82
N PHE A 272 23.69 0.95 16.75
CA PHE A 272 22.33 0.63 17.18
C PHE A 272 21.32 0.82 16.04
N LEU A 273 21.44 1.89 15.26
CA LEU A 273 20.59 2.09 14.08
C LEU A 273 20.81 1.01 13.03
N ALA A 274 22.07 0.62 12.79
CA ALA A 274 22.40 -0.45 11.86
C ALA A 274 21.84 -1.80 12.33
N GLU A 275 21.91 -2.12 13.63
CA GLU A 275 21.28 -3.32 14.19
C GLU A 275 19.77 -3.34 13.92
N LYS A 276 19.07 -2.21 14.15
CA LYS A 276 17.63 -2.09 13.86
C LYS A 276 17.30 -2.17 12.37
N LEU A 277 18.13 -1.60 11.50
CA LEU A 277 17.98 -1.78 10.06
C LEU A 277 18.17 -3.25 9.66
N LYS A 278 19.15 -3.94 10.25
CA LYS A 278 19.43 -5.34 9.99
C LYS A 278 18.27 -6.24 10.41
N GLU A 279 17.67 -6.01 11.58
CA GLU A 279 16.45 -6.71 12.01
C GLU A 279 15.31 -6.62 10.96
N LEU A 280 15.13 -5.44 10.35
CA LEU A 280 14.13 -5.24 9.30
C LEU A 280 14.54 -5.92 7.98
N ILE A 281 15.83 -5.83 7.62
CA ILE A 281 16.37 -6.44 6.40
C ILE A 281 16.26 -7.96 6.45
N ASP A 282 16.54 -8.58 7.60
CA ASP A 282 16.44 -10.02 7.81
C ASP A 282 15.01 -10.55 7.58
N ILE A 283 14.00 -9.69 7.71
CA ILE A 283 12.58 -10.02 7.48
C ILE A 283 12.16 -9.73 6.02
N GLY A 284 12.98 -9.00 5.26
CA GLY A 284 12.82 -8.74 3.83
C GLY A 284 12.61 -7.28 3.44
N PHE A 285 12.79 -6.33 4.35
CA PHE A 285 12.88 -4.91 3.98
C PHE A 285 14.23 -4.60 3.32
N GLU A 286 14.32 -3.48 2.60
CA GLU A 286 15.51 -3.16 1.82
C GLU A 286 15.95 -1.71 2.01
N LEU A 287 17.21 -1.51 2.38
CA LEU A 287 17.85 -0.20 2.30
C LEU A 287 18.42 0.00 0.87
N ASN A 288 17.53 0.32 -0.07
CA ASN A 288 17.90 0.63 -1.45
C ASN A 288 18.10 2.14 -1.67
N ASP A 289 18.63 2.49 -2.84
CA ASP A 289 19.03 3.84 -3.19
C ASP A 289 17.85 4.82 -3.11
N ASP A 290 16.67 4.40 -3.57
CA ASP A 290 15.46 5.21 -3.49
C ASP A 290 15.05 5.51 -2.04
N VAL A 291 15.17 4.52 -1.14
CA VAL A 291 14.89 4.71 0.29
C VAL A 291 15.92 5.60 0.96
N ILE A 292 17.21 5.49 0.61
CA ILE A 292 18.26 6.38 1.12
C ILE A 292 17.97 7.81 0.70
N LYS A 293 17.79 8.05 -0.62
CA LYS A 293 17.48 9.37 -1.18
C LYS A 293 16.22 9.97 -0.55
N SER A 294 15.17 9.17 -0.43
CA SER A 294 13.89 9.64 0.11
C SER A 294 13.94 9.91 1.61
N SER A 295 14.78 9.19 2.36
CA SER A 295 15.01 9.40 3.80
C SER A 295 15.83 10.67 4.04
N ILE A 296 16.87 10.92 3.25
CA ILE A 296 17.64 12.16 3.29
C ILE A 296 16.72 13.36 3.02
N LYS A 297 15.86 13.26 2.00
CA LYS A 297 14.92 14.34 1.64
C LYS A 297 13.94 14.67 2.77
N ILE A 298 13.34 13.66 3.41
CA ILE A 298 12.35 13.88 4.48
C ILE A 298 13.01 14.37 5.78
N PHE A 299 14.21 13.88 6.11
CA PHE A 299 14.88 14.24 7.35
C PHE A 299 15.82 15.43 7.23
N LYS A 300 16.03 16.01 6.04
CA LYS A 300 16.83 17.23 5.83
C LYS A 300 16.66 18.29 6.94
N PRO A 301 15.44 18.62 7.40
CA PRO A 301 15.26 19.64 8.45
C PRO A 301 15.85 19.26 9.83
N LYS A 302 16.26 18.00 10.03
CA LYS A 302 16.81 17.43 11.28
C LYS A 302 18.25 16.93 11.14
N PHE A 303 18.95 17.28 10.07
CA PHE A 303 20.29 16.73 9.80
C PHE A 303 21.33 17.13 10.85
N ASP A 304 21.15 18.29 11.47
CA ASP A 304 21.90 18.74 12.65
C ASP A 304 21.78 17.77 13.84
N VAL A 305 20.63 17.12 14.00
CA VAL A 305 20.37 16.20 15.11
C VAL A 305 20.72 14.75 14.77
N MET A 306 20.42 14.29 13.56
CA MET A 306 20.48 12.86 13.20
C MET A 306 21.22 12.54 11.91
N GLY A 307 21.65 13.55 11.13
CA GLY A 307 22.15 13.35 9.77
C GLY A 307 23.38 12.45 9.69
N GLU A 308 24.42 12.77 10.45
CA GLU A 308 25.66 11.98 10.52
C GLU A 308 25.37 10.54 10.98
N THR A 309 24.70 10.39 12.13
CA THR A 309 24.35 9.08 12.69
C THR A 309 23.53 8.22 11.73
N MET A 310 22.60 8.84 10.99
CA MET A 310 21.80 8.16 9.98
C MET A 310 22.65 7.71 8.79
N ILE A 311 23.51 8.58 8.25
CA ILE A 311 24.38 8.25 7.11
C ILE A 311 25.38 7.15 7.50
N ASP A 312 26.01 7.26 8.67
CA ASP A 312 26.93 6.24 9.17
C ASP A 312 26.24 4.89 9.31
N SER A 313 24.98 4.86 9.80
CA SER A 313 24.20 3.62 9.85
C SER A 313 23.93 3.03 8.46
N PHE A 314 23.73 3.87 7.44
CA PHE A 314 23.61 3.39 6.06
C PHE A 314 24.93 2.83 5.54
N VAL A 315 26.06 3.46 5.85
CA VAL A 315 27.40 2.97 5.48
C VAL A 315 27.70 1.62 6.14
N ILE A 316 27.32 1.42 7.41
CA ILE A 316 27.47 0.13 8.09
C ILE A 316 26.72 -0.99 7.34
N ILE A 317 25.56 -0.70 6.76
CA ILE A 317 24.71 -1.69 6.07
C ILE A 317 25.10 -1.88 4.60
N ARG A 318 25.41 -0.79 3.88
CA ARG A 318 25.56 -0.75 2.42
C ARG A 318 27.00 -0.46 1.95
N GLY A 319 27.93 -0.22 2.87
CA GLY A 319 29.29 0.21 2.57
C GLY A 319 29.38 1.65 2.05
N GLU A 320 30.55 2.01 1.51
CA GLU A 320 30.87 3.37 1.05
C GLU A 320 29.95 3.88 -0.08
N HIS A 321 29.33 2.99 -0.86
CA HIS A 321 28.33 3.34 -1.87
C HIS A 321 27.13 4.12 -1.28
N ALA A 322 26.81 3.92 0.01
CA ALA A 322 25.77 4.71 0.67
C ALA A 322 26.13 6.20 0.74
N THR A 323 27.41 6.52 0.93
CA THR A 323 27.93 7.89 0.98
C THR A 323 27.77 8.58 -0.37
N GLU A 324 28.09 7.88 -1.47
CA GLU A 324 27.93 8.41 -2.82
C GLU A 324 26.47 8.77 -3.12
N ILE A 325 25.53 7.87 -2.77
CA ILE A 325 24.09 8.14 -2.91
C ILE A 325 23.68 9.32 -2.03
N ALA A 326 24.20 9.38 -0.80
CA ALA A 326 23.84 10.45 0.13
C ALA A 326 24.31 11.83 -0.35
N ILE A 327 25.54 11.91 -0.88
CA ILE A 327 26.08 13.12 -1.50
C ILE A 327 25.23 13.52 -2.71
N SER A 328 24.91 12.57 -3.59
CA SER A 328 24.04 12.81 -4.75
C SER A 328 22.68 13.39 -4.31
N ALA A 329 22.06 12.82 -3.29
CA ALA A 329 20.77 13.28 -2.78
C ALA A 329 20.86 14.70 -2.18
N LEU A 330 21.93 14.99 -1.44
CA LEU A 330 22.16 16.30 -0.85
C LEU A 330 22.39 17.38 -1.91
N ASN A 331 23.10 17.05 -2.99
CA ASN A 331 23.33 17.96 -4.12
C ASN A 331 22.02 18.27 -4.87
N GLU A 332 21.21 17.26 -5.21
CA GLU A 332 19.88 17.45 -5.82
C GLU A 332 18.98 18.38 -4.98
N ILE A 333 19.11 18.29 -3.66
CA ILE A 333 18.36 19.08 -2.68
C ILE A 333 18.90 20.52 -2.53
N ALA A 334 20.17 20.75 -2.86
CA ALA A 334 20.80 22.07 -2.87
C ALA A 334 20.42 22.85 -4.13
N GLU A 335 20.41 22.18 -5.29
CA GLU A 335 20.03 22.76 -6.59
C GLU A 335 18.55 23.19 -6.64
N THR A 336 17.67 22.50 -5.92
CA THR A 336 16.23 22.84 -5.84
C THR A 336 15.92 24.11 -5.02
N LYS A 337 16.92 24.78 -4.43
CA LYS A 337 16.76 26.05 -3.70
C LYS A 337 16.99 27.30 -4.56
N GLU A 338 17.39 27.18 -5.83
CA GLU A 338 17.74 28.33 -6.69
C GLU A 338 16.59 28.91 -7.55
N TYR A 339 15.32 28.63 -7.25
CA TYR A 339 14.17 29.23 -7.96
C TYR A 339 13.11 29.83 -7.03
#